data_AF-A0A1Y4LSK7-F1
#
_entry.id   AF-A0A1Y4LSK7-F1
#
_cell.length_a   1.000
_cell.length_b   1.000
_cell.length_c   1.000
_cell.angle_alpha   90.00
_cell.angle_beta   90.00
_cell.angle_gamma   90.00
#
_symmetry.space_group_name_H-M   'P 1'
#
loop_
_entity.id
_entity.type
_entity.pdbx_description
1 polymer ?
#
loop_
_entity_poly.entity_id
_entity_poly.type
_entity_poly.pdbx_seq_one_letter_code
_entity_poly.pdbx_strand_id
1 'polypeptide(L)'
;MMGGEIRKLRQSFQYAVRGAWLCMHTERNFRIHLTAACYVTLLAVLCRLSATKCAVLALCFGVMMGAELMNTAIECLCDWKASGYDRAVRDAKDIAAAGVFVCAVACAVIGLLFFIPELDTILDALQTHPTLIFVLIFSAPCALWFIFRFGRKR
;
A
#
# COMPACT_ATOMS: atom_id res chain seq x y z
N MET A 1 -27.90 25.38 9.69
CA MET A 1 -26.43 25.33 9.85
C MET A 1 -25.80 23.96 9.59
N MET A 2 -26.48 22.81 9.82
CA MET A 2 -25.92 21.46 9.54
C MET A 2 -25.57 21.16 8.07
N GLY A 3 -26.31 21.69 7.08
CA GLY A 3 -26.05 21.40 5.66
C GLY A 3 -24.72 21.93 5.13
N GLY A 4 -24.16 22.98 5.76
CA GLY A 4 -22.84 23.52 5.41
C GLY A 4 -21.68 22.63 5.89
N GLU A 5 -21.81 22.05 7.08
CA GLU A 5 -20.84 21.13 7.69
C GLU A 5 -20.75 19.81 6.90
N ILE A 6 -21.90 19.23 6.56
CA ILE A 6 -21.97 18.00 5.75
C ILE A 6 -21.35 18.22 4.36
N ARG A 7 -21.57 19.40 3.75
CA ARG A 7 -20.96 19.75 2.47
C ARG A 7 -19.43 19.87 2.56
N LYS A 8 -18.91 20.47 3.63
CA LYS A 8 -17.45 20.57 3.89
C LYS A 8 -16.82 19.19 4.11
N LEU A 9 -17.47 18.33 4.88
CA LEU A 9 -17.00 16.95 5.12
C LEU A 9 -16.95 16.15 3.81
N ARG A 10 -18.01 16.21 3.00
CA ARG A 10 -18.02 15.54 1.69
C ARG A 10 -16.87 16.03 0.80
N GLN A 11 -16.57 17.32 0.82
CA GLN A 11 -15.47 17.90 0.06
C GLN A 11 -14.10 17.40 0.56
N SER A 12 -13.88 17.28 1.88
CA SER A 12 -12.62 16.76 2.41
C SER A 12 -12.37 15.31 2.00
N PHE A 13 -13.41 14.46 2.02
CA PHE A 13 -13.31 13.09 1.50
C PHE A 13 -13.01 13.06 0.00
N GLN A 14 -13.63 13.93 -0.79
CA GLN A 14 -13.34 14.02 -2.23
C GLN A 14 -11.87 14.39 -2.49
N TYR A 15 -11.30 15.30 -1.70
CA TYR A 15 -9.88 15.66 -1.80
C TYR A 15 -8.96 14.50 -1.40
N ALA A 16 -9.27 13.79 -0.31
CA ALA A 16 -8.50 12.62 0.12
C ALA A 16 -8.50 11.51 -0.94
N VAL A 17 -9.66 11.18 -1.50
CA VAL A 17 -9.78 10.18 -2.57
C VAL A 17 -9.02 10.62 -3.82
N ARG A 18 -9.10 11.89 -4.20
CA ARG A 18 -8.34 12.43 -5.32
C ARG A 18 -6.82 12.32 -5.10
N GLY A 19 -6.34 12.59 -3.88
CA GLY A 19 -4.93 12.46 -3.51
C GLY A 19 -4.44 11.01 -3.60
N ALA A 20 -5.21 10.07 -3.03
CA ALA A 20 -4.90 8.63 -3.13
C ALA A 20 -4.92 8.14 -4.60
N TRP A 21 -5.90 8.59 -5.39
CA TRP A 21 -5.98 8.27 -6.81
C TRP A 21 -4.78 8.78 -7.60
N LEU A 22 -4.35 10.02 -7.33
CA LEU A 22 -3.16 10.62 -7.95
C LEU A 22 -1.91 9.79 -7.65
N CYS A 23 -1.64 9.52 -6.37
CA CYS A 23 -0.49 8.72 -5.95
C CYS A 23 -0.52 7.31 -6.56
N MET A 24 -1.69 6.66 -6.63
CA MET A 24 -1.82 5.36 -7.28
C MET A 24 -1.47 5.41 -8.79
N HIS A 25 -1.74 6.51 -9.48
CA HIS A 25 -1.41 6.66 -10.90
C HIS A 25 0.07 7.00 -11.12
N THR A 26 0.66 7.83 -10.26
CA THR A 26 2.05 8.29 -10.44
C THR A 26 3.05 7.31 -9.84
N GLU A 27 2.79 6.83 -8.62
CA GLU A 27 3.77 6.08 -7.84
C GLU A 27 3.62 4.57 -7.98
N ARG A 28 4.70 3.96 -8.48
CA ARG A 28 4.80 2.50 -8.59
C ARG A 28 4.82 1.83 -7.21
N ASN A 29 5.53 2.41 -6.24
CA ASN A 29 5.64 1.85 -4.90
C ASN A 29 4.28 1.80 -4.20
N PHE A 30 3.46 2.85 -4.32
CA PHE A 30 2.07 2.82 -3.85
C PHE A 30 1.26 1.65 -4.44
N ARG A 31 1.40 1.37 -5.75
CA ARG A 31 0.74 0.21 -6.39
C ARG A 31 1.26 -1.13 -5.89
N ILE A 32 2.56 -1.24 -5.59
CA ILE A 32 3.15 -2.44 -4.98
C ILE A 32 2.54 -2.66 -3.59
N HIS A 33 2.49 -1.63 -2.74
CA HIS A 33 1.92 -1.72 -1.41
C HIS A 33 0.43 -2.09 -1.43
N LEU A 34 -0.35 -1.51 -2.35
CA LEU A 34 -1.77 -1.86 -2.52
C LEU A 34 -1.95 -3.32 -2.95
N THR A 35 -1.12 -3.78 -3.89
CA THR A 35 -1.13 -5.18 -4.35
C THR A 35 -0.76 -6.13 -3.23
N ALA A 36 0.28 -5.81 -2.46
CA ALA A 36 0.69 -6.59 -1.30
C ALA A 36 -0.42 -6.65 -0.24
N ALA A 37 -1.07 -5.52 0.06
CA ALA A 37 -2.18 -5.48 1.00
C ALA A 37 -3.35 -6.39 0.56
N CYS A 38 -3.68 -6.42 -0.73
CA CYS A 38 -4.67 -7.35 -1.27
C CYS A 38 -4.29 -8.81 -1.02
N TYR A 39 -3.08 -9.24 -1.41
CA TYR A 39 -2.66 -10.64 -1.24
C TYR A 39 -2.53 -11.04 0.24
N VAL A 40 -1.99 -10.15 1.08
CA VAL A 40 -1.89 -10.40 2.53
C VAL A 40 -3.27 -10.51 3.16
N THR A 41 -4.25 -9.71 2.73
CA THR A 41 -5.64 -9.82 3.19
C THR A 41 -6.26 -11.16 2.78
N LEU A 42 -6.03 -11.61 1.54
CA LEU A 42 -6.48 -12.92 1.08
C LEU A 42 -5.88 -14.06 1.91
N LEU A 43 -4.57 -14.00 2.20
CA LEU A 43 -3.91 -14.96 3.08
C LEU A 43 -4.47 -14.90 4.50
N ALA A 44 -4.76 -13.71 5.04
CA ALA A 44 -5.33 -13.56 6.38
C ALA A 44 -6.71 -14.25 6.49
N VAL A 45 -7.54 -14.12 5.46
CA VAL A 45 -8.84 -14.81 5.37
C VAL A 45 -8.64 -16.31 5.25
N LEU A 46 -7.70 -16.75 4.41
CA LEU A 46 -7.39 -18.17 4.21
C LEU A 46 -6.95 -18.86 5.51
N CYS A 47 -6.04 -18.22 6.26
CA CYS A 47 -5.52 -18.71 7.54
C CYS A 47 -6.48 -18.47 8.71
N ARG A 48 -7.67 -17.90 8.46
CA ARG A 48 -8.67 -17.56 9.49
C ARG A 48 -8.06 -16.80 10.66
N LEU A 49 -7.23 -15.81 10.37
CA LEU A 49 -6.56 -15.04 11.41
C LEU A 49 -7.58 -14.38 12.36
N SER A 50 -7.23 -14.34 13.64
CA SER A 50 -8.06 -13.68 14.66
C SER A 50 -8.34 -12.21 14.33
N ALA A 51 -9.46 -11.67 14.84
CA ALA A 51 -9.82 -10.26 14.66
C ALA A 51 -8.69 -9.31 15.09
N THR A 52 -7.94 -9.64 16.15
CA THR A 52 -6.80 -8.85 16.61
C THR A 52 -5.66 -8.84 15.58
N LYS A 53 -5.28 -9.99 15.02
CA LYS A 53 -4.27 -10.06 13.94
C LYS A 53 -4.73 -9.26 12.71
N CYS A 54 -6.00 -9.38 12.33
CA CYS A 54 -6.58 -8.60 11.22
C CYS A 54 -6.56 -7.08 11.48
N ALA A 55 -6.86 -6.65 12.72
CA ALA A 55 -6.77 -5.23 13.09
C ALA A 55 -5.34 -4.71 13.00
N VAL A 56 -4.34 -5.50 13.43
CA VAL A 56 -2.93 -5.14 13.28
C VAL A 56 -2.51 -5.05 11.82
N LEU A 57 -2.95 -5.97 10.95
CA LEU A 57 -2.71 -5.88 9.50
C LEU A 57 -3.34 -4.63 8.88
N ALA A 58 -4.57 -4.28 9.29
CA ALA A 58 -5.24 -3.06 8.84
C ALA A 58 -4.45 -1.80 9.24
N LEU A 59 -3.90 -1.76 10.45
CA LEU A 59 -3.00 -0.69 10.89
C LEU A 59 -1.70 -0.66 10.08
N CYS A 60 -1.10 -1.82 9.78
CA CYS A 60 0.08 -1.91 8.93
C CYS A 60 -0.17 -1.30 7.55
N PHE A 61 -1.29 -1.66 6.91
CA PHE A 61 -1.66 -1.10 5.61
C PHE A 61 -1.92 0.40 5.69
N GLY A 62 -2.61 0.87 6.75
CA GLY A 62 -2.87 2.29 6.97
C GLY A 62 -1.58 3.10 7.13
N VAL A 63 -0.64 2.63 7.96
CA VAL A 63 0.67 3.27 8.16
C VAL A 63 1.49 3.24 6.88
N MET A 64 1.54 2.10 6.18
CA MET A 64 2.33 1.95 4.97
C MET A 64 1.83 2.87 3.84
N MET A 65 0.52 2.88 3.58
CA MET A 65 -0.08 3.77 2.57
C MET A 65 0.05 5.24 2.97
N GLY A 66 -0.10 5.56 4.26
CA GLY A 66 0.08 6.92 4.78
C GLY A 66 1.51 7.42 4.63
N ALA A 67 2.50 6.58 4.93
CA ALA A 67 3.92 6.90 4.76
C ALA A 67 4.27 7.14 3.28
N GLU A 68 3.76 6.29 2.38
CA GLU A 68 3.98 6.46 0.94
C GLU A 68 3.34 7.75 0.42
N LEU A 69 2.10 8.06 0.82
CA LEU A 69 1.44 9.33 0.46
C LEU A 69 2.21 10.55 0.96
N MET A 70 2.76 10.48 2.17
CA MET A 70 3.59 11.54 2.73
C MET A 70 4.90 11.69 1.96
N ASN A 71 5.54 10.58 1.59
CA ASN A 71 6.74 10.58 0.75
C ASN A 71 6.46 11.26 -0.59
N THR A 72 5.39 10.88 -1.30
CA THR A 72 5.00 11.52 -2.57
C THR A 72 4.70 13.01 -2.39
N ALA A 73 4.06 13.41 -1.29
CA ALA A 73 3.79 14.81 -1.00
C ALA A 73 5.09 15.61 -0.80
N ILE A 74 6.06 15.06 -0.06
CA ILE A 74 7.39 15.67 0.14
C ILE A 74 8.14 15.77 -1.19
N GLU A 75 8.12 14.72 -2.01
CA GLU A 75 8.73 14.71 -3.34
C GLU A 75 8.14 15.81 -4.23
N CYS A 76 6.80 15.92 -4.28
CA CYS A 76 6.11 16.95 -5.05
C CYS A 76 6.48 18.38 -4.58
N LEU A 77 6.58 18.62 -3.27
CA LEU A 77 6.99 19.91 -2.73
C LEU A 77 8.45 20.24 -3.06
N CYS A 78 9.32 19.24 -2.98
CA CYS A 78 10.73 19.35 -3.35
C CYS A 78 10.91 19.66 -4.83
N ASP A 79 10.19 18.96 -5.71
CA ASP A 79 10.25 19.13 -7.16
C ASP A 79 9.73 20.50 -7.61
N TRP A 80 8.72 21.03 -6.91
CA TRP A 80 8.21 22.37 -7.19
C TRP A 80 9.23 23.47 -6.89
N LYS A 81 10.04 23.31 -5.83
CA LYS A 81 11.02 24.33 -5.40
C LYS A 81 12.35 24.25 -6.15
N ALA A 82 12.69 23.10 -6.73
CA ALA A 82 14.01 22.86 -7.31
C ALA A 82 14.20 23.61 -8.65
N SER A 83 15.09 24.61 -8.67
CA SER A 83 15.60 25.26 -9.88
C SER A 83 16.95 24.67 -10.36
N GLY A 84 17.45 23.63 -9.68
CA GLY A 84 18.72 22.97 -9.91
C GLY A 84 19.02 21.91 -8.84
N TYR A 85 20.24 21.39 -8.81
CA TYR A 85 20.66 20.43 -7.77
C TYR A 85 20.81 21.14 -6.41
N ASP A 86 19.92 20.83 -5.46
CA ASP A 86 19.97 21.33 -4.08
C ASP A 86 20.20 20.15 -3.12
N ARG A 87 21.24 20.26 -2.29
CA ARG A 87 21.59 19.22 -1.31
C ARG A 87 20.47 19.02 -0.28
N ALA A 88 19.79 20.09 0.14
CA ALA A 88 18.69 19.99 1.09
C ALA A 88 17.49 19.25 0.50
N VAL A 89 17.19 19.45 -0.79
CA VAL A 89 16.13 18.71 -1.48
C VAL A 89 16.46 17.23 -1.57
N ARG A 90 17.71 16.88 -1.91
CA ARG A 90 18.15 15.49 -1.93
C ARG A 90 17.99 14.85 -0.55
N ASP A 91 18.54 15.48 0.49
CA ASP A 91 18.53 14.92 1.84
C ASP A 91 17.08 14.79 2.36
N ALA A 92 16.17 15.72 2.03
CA ALA A 92 14.76 15.61 2.39
C ALA A 92 14.06 14.41 1.72
N LYS A 93 14.33 14.16 0.43
CA LYS A 93 13.80 12.98 -0.28
C LYS A 93 14.35 11.68 0.29
N ASP A 94 15.65 11.64 0.57
CA ASP A 94 16.30 10.45 1.14
C ASP A 94 15.72 10.10 2.53
N ILE A 95 15.46 11.12 3.36
CA ILE A 95 14.83 10.94 4.68
C ILE A 95 13.38 10.45 4.54
N ALA A 96 12.60 11.01 3.61
CA ALA A 96 11.24 10.59 3.37
C ALA A 96 11.17 9.12 2.90
N ALA A 97 12.04 8.73 1.96
CA ALA A 97 12.19 7.36 1.50
C ALA A 97 12.63 6.39 2.61
N ALA A 98 13.54 6.84 3.49
CA ALA A 98 13.94 6.06 4.67
C ALA A 98 12.76 5.82 5.63
N GLY A 99 11.87 6.81 5.81
CA GLY A 99 10.64 6.65 6.59
C GLY A 99 9.73 5.55 6.04
N VAL A 100 9.50 5.55 4.72
CA VAL A 100 8.76 4.48 4.02
C VAL A 100 9.43 3.13 4.22
N PHE A 101 10.76 3.06 4.09
CA PHE A 101 11.52 1.82 4.26
C PHE A 101 11.36 1.22 5.67
N VAL A 102 11.47 2.05 6.71
CA VAL A 102 11.28 1.60 8.10
C VAL A 102 9.87 1.03 8.31
N CYS A 103 8.84 1.72 7.80
CA CYS A 103 7.47 1.22 7.84
C CYS A 103 7.32 -0.11 7.10
N ALA A 104 7.94 -0.25 5.93
CA ALA A 104 7.89 -1.48 5.12
C ALA A 104 8.54 -2.66 5.84
N VAL A 105 9.70 -2.47 6.48
CA VAL A 105 10.37 -3.51 7.28
C VAL A 105 9.50 -3.93 8.46
N ALA A 106 8.92 -2.97 9.19
CA ALA A 106 8.04 -3.29 10.32
C ALA A 106 6.80 -4.10 9.88
N CYS A 107 6.15 -3.68 8.78
CA CYS A 107 5.01 -4.41 8.22
C CYS A 107 5.40 -5.83 7.74
N ALA A 108 6.58 -5.98 7.14
CA ALA A 108 7.09 -7.27 6.70
C ALA A 108 7.34 -8.21 7.89
N VAL A 109 7.96 -7.72 8.97
CA VAL A 109 8.18 -8.51 10.19
C VAL A 109 6.85 -8.94 10.80
N ILE A 110 5.86 -8.04 10.91
CA ILE A 110 4.53 -8.39 11.41
C ILE A 110 3.87 -9.46 10.54
N GLY A 111 3.95 -9.31 9.21
CA GLY A 111 3.46 -10.32 8.28
C GLY A 111 4.12 -11.69 8.50
N LEU A 112 5.45 -11.73 8.60
CA LEU A 112 6.18 -12.96 8.88
C LEU A 112 5.75 -13.58 10.21
N LEU A 113 5.62 -12.80 11.28
CA LEU A 113 5.16 -13.30 12.58
C LEU A 113 3.74 -13.89 12.53
N PHE A 114 2.88 -13.38 11.65
CA PHE A 114 1.50 -13.87 11.54
C PHE A 114 1.37 -15.08 10.62
N PHE A 115 2.15 -15.16 9.55
CA PHE A 115 2.00 -16.19 8.52
C PHE A 115 2.99 -17.34 8.62
N ILE A 116 4.15 -17.19 9.27
CA ILE A 116 5.08 -18.30 9.51
C ILE A 116 4.40 -19.45 10.29
N PRO A 117 3.65 -19.20 11.38
CA PRO A 117 2.97 -20.28 12.11
C PRO A 117 1.86 -20.96 11.30
N GLU A 118 1.35 -20.28 10.27
CA GLU A 118 0.21 -20.75 9.46
C GLU A 118 0.69 -21.41 8.15
N LEU A 119 2.00 -21.65 7.99
CA LEU A 119 2.57 -22.21 6.75
C LEU A 119 1.93 -23.57 6.39
N ASP A 120 1.72 -24.44 7.36
CA ASP A 120 1.10 -25.74 7.14
C ASP A 120 -0.35 -25.56 6.62
N THR A 121 -1.10 -24.64 7.20
CA THR A 121 -2.48 -24.31 6.74
C THR A 121 -2.49 -23.77 5.32
N ILE A 122 -1.50 -22.95 4.96
CA ILE A 122 -1.36 -22.42 3.60
C ILE A 122 -1.03 -23.55 2.62
N LEU A 123 -0.09 -24.43 2.98
CA LEU A 123 0.30 -25.57 2.14
C LEU A 123 -0.86 -26.54 1.92
N ASP A 124 -1.58 -26.88 2.99
CA ASP A 124 -2.76 -27.75 2.93
C ASP A 124 -3.86 -27.14 2.06
N ALA A 125 -4.09 -25.83 2.16
CA ALA A 125 -5.06 -25.13 1.33
C ALA A 125 -4.69 -25.18 -0.16
N LEU A 126 -3.41 -25.01 -0.50
CA LEU A 126 -2.94 -25.09 -1.88
C LEU A 126 -3.10 -26.49 -2.48
N GLN A 127 -2.91 -27.54 -1.67
CA GLN A 127 -3.10 -28.93 -2.10
C GLN A 127 -4.58 -29.29 -2.23
N THR A 128 -5.40 -28.88 -1.27
CA THR A 128 -6.83 -29.23 -1.20
C THR A 128 -7.67 -28.47 -2.22
N HIS A 129 -7.27 -27.23 -2.54
CA HIS A 129 -7.99 -26.37 -3.47
C HIS A 129 -7.06 -25.87 -4.59
N PRO A 130 -6.85 -26.68 -5.65
CA PRO A 130 -6.05 -26.28 -6.81
C PRO A 130 -6.55 -24.98 -7.48
N THR A 131 -7.83 -24.65 -7.30
CA THR A 131 -8.43 -23.39 -7.74
C THR A 131 -7.71 -22.16 -7.17
N LEU A 132 -7.15 -22.23 -5.95
CA LEU A 132 -6.33 -21.16 -5.38
C LEU A 132 -5.07 -20.90 -6.20
N ILE A 133 -4.42 -21.97 -6.67
CA ILE A 133 -3.24 -21.87 -7.53
C ILE A 133 -3.62 -21.19 -8.84
N PHE A 134 -4.74 -21.57 -9.46
CA PHE A 134 -5.25 -20.89 -10.66
C PHE A 134 -5.53 -19.41 -10.40
N VAL A 135 -6.20 -19.06 -9.29
CA VAL A 135 -6.45 -17.65 -8.92
C VAL A 135 -5.14 -16.87 -8.75
N LEU A 136 -4.12 -17.45 -8.10
CA LEU A 136 -2.81 -16.81 -7.94
C LEU A 136 -2.10 -16.63 -9.30
N ILE A 137 -2.08 -17.66 -10.15
CA ILE A 137 -1.46 -17.61 -11.47
C ILE A 137 -2.14 -16.59 -12.37
N PHE A 138 -3.48 -16.56 -12.41
CA PHE A 138 -4.22 -15.63 -13.26
C PHE A 138 -4.23 -14.20 -12.70
N SER A 139 -4.18 -14.03 -11.37
CA SER A 139 -4.07 -12.70 -10.77
C SER A 139 -2.68 -12.09 -10.91
N ALA A 140 -1.61 -12.88 -11.01
CA ALA A 140 -0.25 -12.38 -11.12
C ALA A 140 0.00 -11.49 -12.36
N PRO A 141 -0.41 -11.85 -13.60
CA PRO A 141 -0.34 -10.95 -14.75
C PRO A 141 -1.11 -9.65 -14.54
N CYS A 142 -2.30 -9.71 -13.93
CA CYS A 142 -3.10 -8.53 -13.61
C CYS A 142 -2.39 -7.63 -12.59
N ALA A 143 -1.80 -8.21 -11.54
CA ALA A 143 -1.03 -7.50 -10.54
C ALA A 143 0.23 -6.86 -11.14
N LEU A 144 0.98 -7.59 -11.97
CA LEU A 144 2.15 -7.07 -12.68
C LEU A 144 1.76 -5.95 -13.65
N TRP A 145 0.68 -6.12 -14.41
CA TRP A 145 0.16 -5.06 -15.27
C TRP A 145 -0.22 -3.83 -14.44
N PHE A 146 -0.92 -4.02 -13.32
CA PHE A 146 -1.28 -2.92 -12.43
C PHE A 146 -0.04 -2.20 -11.91
N ILE A 147 0.95 -2.91 -11.38
CA ILE A 147 2.18 -2.31 -10.83
C ILE A 147 2.97 -1.54 -11.91
N PHE A 148 3.16 -2.10 -13.11
CA PHE A 148 4.11 -1.58 -14.09
C PHE A 148 3.51 -0.77 -15.24
N ARG A 149 2.22 -0.95 -15.55
CA ARG A 149 1.56 -0.33 -16.71
C ARG A 149 0.47 0.66 -16.32
N PHE A 150 -0.18 0.49 -15.17
CA PHE A 150 -1.23 1.41 -14.73
C PHE A 150 -0.66 2.80 -14.41
N GLY A 151 -1.32 3.84 -14.92
CA GLY A 151 -0.97 5.24 -14.65
C GLY A 151 0.31 5.78 -15.33
N ARG A 152 1.01 4.96 -16.13
CA ARG A 152 2.16 5.41 -16.90
C ARG A 152 1.73 6.43 -17.96
N LYS A 153 2.13 7.70 -17.82
CA LYS A 153 2.09 8.65 -18.93
C LYS A 153 2.95 8.07 -20.06
N ARG A 154 2.36 7.92 -21.26
CA ARG A 154 3.14 7.64 -22.47
C ARG A 154 4.17 8.75 -22.68
#